data_AF-A0A5N3ZZT6-F1
#
_entry.id   AF-A0A5N3ZZT6-F1
#
_cell.length_a   1.000
_cell.length_b   1.000
_cell.length_c   1.000
_cell.angle_alpha   90.00
_cell.angle_beta   90.00
_cell.angle_gamma   90.00
#
_symmetry.space_group_name_H-M   'P 1'
#
loop_
_entity.id
_entity.type
_entity.pdbx_description
1 polymer ?
#
loop_
_entity_poly.entity_id
_entity_poly.type
_entity_poly.pdbx_seq_one_letter_code
_entity_poly.pdbx_strand_id
1 'polypeptide(L)'
;MLFCCHCNKKFSNLKSLILHLKVFHNCNESSHYSCGNCSRNYSNLNSFKKHVTREHLYSTKLPTLARKVSSNVTATCSDDNTTENICELNNKQDEKVEVDSFVIFQEKLNQNMLRFLSQFYADSTFSRKDVQVIVKSISNLLLEPLNVLKCHLNTFEIIGSSLDKYFNELESFLLKFQSEYCNFKYLQEVGNLVLPVEHVIGYGLDKVSKNGTILPQKYVYQRIPLGSTFKMLFQLPNVLQETLKNIKLIHSQNKVCNVIQTDFWKTKIRSEYKSSDIVLPICIYYDEYETGNPLGSHSGIHKLGAVYSSVLVLPDEFQSQLENIFLVLLFHSSDLKRYVNILEQEFQIYFLVASFLGDNLGIHTLLGFTESFRASYYCRFCKSSRDEASTMVVHNDITLRNKDNYAKDLLIDNISSTGIKENCIWNTLKAYHVTENFGVDLSHDIFEGIAAFDMAEILYQYIVVQKLFSISVLNSRVKYFNYGVQNVNKPPLFTLANVKNKKMKMSCAEMKCFVLYFGLMIGD
;
A
#
# COMPACT_ATOMS: atom_id res chain seq x y z
N MET A 1 -35.82 -5.99 10.32
CA MET A 1 -35.41 -4.74 9.63
C MET A 1 -34.12 -4.26 10.29
N LEU A 2 -33.12 -3.87 9.50
CA LEU A 2 -31.80 -3.50 10.00
C LEU A 2 -31.59 -1.98 9.93
N PHE A 3 -30.82 -1.40 10.85
CA PHE A 3 -30.59 0.04 10.93
C PHE A 3 -29.11 0.39 10.78
N CYS A 4 -28.84 1.48 10.05
CA CYS A 4 -27.52 2.12 10.05
C CYS A 4 -27.33 2.92 11.35
N CYS A 5 -26.22 2.71 12.04
CA CYS A 5 -25.88 3.41 13.28
C CYS A 5 -25.48 4.88 13.08
N HIS A 6 -25.09 5.28 11.87
CA HIS A 6 -24.64 6.64 11.57
C HIS A 6 -25.79 7.56 11.13
N CYS A 7 -26.75 7.03 10.35
CA CYS A 7 -27.83 7.85 9.78
C CYS A 7 -29.25 7.31 10.04
N ASN A 8 -29.39 6.23 10.84
CA ASN A 8 -30.66 5.59 11.18
C ASN A 8 -31.52 5.13 9.97
N LYS A 9 -30.96 5.09 8.76
CA LYS A 9 -31.64 4.53 7.58
C LYS A 9 -31.93 3.04 7.77
N LYS A 10 -33.10 2.62 7.25
CA LYS A 10 -33.63 1.25 7.35
C LYS A 10 -33.25 0.44 6.12
N PHE A 11 -32.86 -0.82 6.33
CA PHE A 11 -32.48 -1.76 5.29
C PHE A 11 -33.25 -3.07 5.43
N SER A 12 -33.69 -3.62 4.30
CA SER A 12 -34.46 -4.86 4.23
C SER A 12 -33.59 -6.10 4.46
N ASN A 13 -32.31 -6.04 4.14
CA ASN A 13 -31.37 -7.15 4.28
C ASN A 13 -29.95 -6.65 4.61
N LEU A 14 -29.10 -7.57 5.09
CA LEU A 14 -27.74 -7.27 5.51
C LEU A 14 -26.84 -6.79 4.35
N LYS A 15 -27.03 -7.31 3.13
CA LYS A 15 -26.21 -6.90 1.97
C LYS A 15 -26.41 -5.42 1.67
N SER A 16 -27.65 -4.95 1.65
CA SER A 16 -27.98 -3.53 1.41
C SER A 16 -27.46 -2.62 2.51
N LEU A 17 -27.54 -3.03 3.79
CA LEU A 17 -26.95 -2.27 4.90
C LEU A 17 -25.43 -2.13 4.76
N ILE A 18 -24.74 -3.22 4.42
CA ILE A 18 -23.28 -3.21 4.28
C ILE A 18 -22.85 -2.34 3.09
N LEU A 19 -23.54 -2.46 1.95
CA LEU A 19 -23.27 -1.60 0.80
C LEU A 19 -23.43 -0.12 1.18
N HIS A 20 -24.49 0.22 1.91
CA HIS A 20 -24.69 1.58 2.40
C HIS A 20 -23.58 2.06 3.33
N LEU A 21 -23.16 1.24 4.31
CA LEU A 21 -22.05 1.56 5.21
C LEU A 21 -20.73 1.78 4.45
N LYS A 22 -20.46 0.97 3.41
CA LYS A 22 -19.29 1.15 2.55
C LYS A 22 -19.36 2.44 1.74
N VAL A 23 -20.50 2.72 1.11
CA VAL A 23 -20.64 3.83 0.13
C VAL A 23 -20.85 5.19 0.80
N PHE A 24 -21.64 5.27 1.86
CA PHE A 24 -22.05 6.55 2.47
C PHE A 24 -21.30 6.86 3.76
N HIS A 25 -20.62 5.87 4.35
CA HIS A 25 -19.89 6.02 5.60
C HIS A 25 -18.44 5.52 5.51
N ASN A 26 -17.95 5.21 4.30
CA ASN A 26 -16.56 4.81 4.01
C ASN A 26 -16.01 3.69 4.93
N CYS A 27 -16.88 2.77 5.38
CA CYS A 27 -16.47 1.68 6.26
C CYS A 27 -15.86 0.51 5.46
N ASN A 28 -14.56 0.28 5.60
CA ASN A 28 -13.81 -0.85 5.01
C ASN A 28 -13.81 -2.12 5.90
N GLU A 29 -13.23 -3.23 5.42
CA GLU A 29 -13.24 -4.53 6.12
C GLU A 29 -12.73 -4.47 7.58
N SER A 30 -11.76 -3.60 7.85
CA SER A 30 -11.11 -3.35 9.15
C SER A 30 -11.72 -2.18 9.94
N SER A 31 -12.78 -1.55 9.43
CA SER A 31 -13.44 -0.45 10.12
C SER A 31 -14.13 -0.91 11.39
N HIS A 32 -14.34 0.02 12.31
CA HIS A 32 -15.17 -0.22 13.49
C HIS A 32 -16.65 -0.13 13.10
N TYR A 33 -17.40 -1.19 13.35
CA TYR A 33 -18.81 -1.30 13.02
C TYR A 33 -19.66 -1.30 14.29
N SER A 34 -20.68 -0.45 14.34
CA SER A 34 -21.68 -0.43 15.41
C SER A 34 -23.02 -0.95 14.89
N CYS A 35 -23.67 -1.83 15.64
CA CYS A 35 -25.00 -2.32 15.28
C CYS A 35 -26.09 -1.30 15.59
N GLY A 36 -26.80 -0.80 14.57
CA GLY A 36 -27.91 0.13 14.76
C GLY A 36 -29.13 -0.47 15.49
N ASN A 37 -29.19 -1.80 15.66
CA ASN A 37 -30.29 -2.48 16.36
C ASN A 37 -30.03 -2.71 17.86
N CYS A 38 -28.77 -2.85 18.30
CA CYS A 38 -28.44 -3.14 19.71
C CYS A 38 -27.20 -2.41 20.24
N SER A 39 -26.64 -1.51 19.44
CA SER A 39 -25.50 -0.64 19.79
C SER A 39 -24.20 -1.36 20.17
N ARG A 40 -24.05 -2.65 19.82
CA ARG A 40 -22.79 -3.39 20.00
C ARG A 40 -21.76 -3.01 18.94
N ASN A 41 -20.49 -2.93 19.35
CA ASN A 41 -19.35 -2.54 18.51
C ASN A 41 -18.50 -3.74 18.10
N TYR A 42 -17.93 -3.68 16.91
CA TYR A 42 -17.10 -4.72 16.31
C TYR A 42 -15.90 -4.09 15.61
N SER A 43 -14.72 -4.69 15.74
CA SER A 43 -13.47 -4.18 15.13
C SER A 43 -13.30 -4.55 13.66
N ASN A 44 -14.22 -5.32 13.07
CA ASN A 44 -14.18 -5.68 11.65
C ASN A 44 -15.55 -6.10 11.12
N LEU A 45 -15.68 -6.05 9.80
CA LEU A 45 -16.92 -6.34 9.08
C LEU A 45 -17.39 -7.79 9.27
N ASN A 46 -16.47 -8.74 9.41
CA ASN A 46 -16.81 -10.16 9.48
C ASN A 46 -17.49 -10.50 10.82
N SER A 47 -16.98 -9.93 11.92
CA SER A 47 -17.58 -10.03 13.25
C SER A 47 -18.96 -9.37 13.29
N PHE A 48 -19.08 -8.18 12.67
CA PHE A 48 -20.36 -7.48 12.53
C PHE A 48 -21.40 -8.30 11.74
N LYS A 49 -21.02 -8.85 10.57
CA LYS A 49 -21.87 -9.72 9.75
C LYS A 49 -22.40 -10.90 10.55
N LYS A 50 -21.53 -11.62 11.26
CA LYS A 50 -21.89 -12.77 12.11
C LYS A 50 -22.90 -12.38 13.18
N HIS A 51 -22.66 -11.27 13.87
CA HIS A 51 -23.58 -10.76 14.88
C HIS A 51 -24.96 -10.44 14.29
N VAL A 52 -25.03 -9.63 13.24
CA VAL A 52 -26.32 -9.21 12.66
C VAL A 52 -27.12 -10.40 12.12
N THR A 53 -26.42 -11.38 11.56
CA THR A 53 -27.05 -12.60 11.05
C THR A 53 -27.66 -13.44 12.19
N ARG A 54 -26.94 -13.59 13.30
CA ARG A 54 -27.37 -14.43 14.43
C ARG A 54 -28.46 -13.77 15.27
N GLU A 55 -28.29 -12.50 15.60
CA GLU A 55 -29.12 -11.82 16.61
C GLU A 55 -30.31 -11.06 16.01
N HIS A 56 -30.22 -10.64 14.74
CA HIS A 56 -31.22 -9.73 14.13
C HIS A 56 -31.89 -10.28 12.87
N LEU A 57 -31.44 -11.42 12.36
CA LEU A 57 -32.02 -12.07 11.17
C LEU A 57 -32.53 -13.49 11.45
N TYR A 58 -32.16 -14.11 12.58
CA TYR A 58 -32.69 -15.40 13.01
C TYR A 58 -33.77 -15.21 14.08
N SER A 59 -34.99 -15.69 13.79
CA SER A 59 -36.06 -15.82 14.78
C SER A 59 -36.84 -17.12 14.51
N THR A 60 -36.81 -18.01 15.49
CA THR A 60 -37.82 -19.05 15.69
C THR A 60 -39.15 -18.42 16.14
N LYS A 61 -40.26 -18.90 15.53
CA LYS A 61 -41.70 -18.77 15.86
C LYS A 61 -41.99 -18.58 17.38
N LEU A 62 -42.97 -17.82 17.91
CA LEU A 62 -44.38 -17.52 17.59
C LEU A 62 -44.86 -16.23 18.37
N PRO A 63 -46.09 -15.71 18.14
CA PRO A 63 -46.49 -14.30 18.32
C PRO A 63 -47.44 -14.00 19.51
N THR A 64 -47.56 -12.72 19.92
CA THR A 64 -48.79 -12.15 20.52
C THR A 64 -48.85 -10.60 20.47
N LEU A 65 -49.81 -10.12 19.67
CA LEU A 65 -50.82 -9.03 19.85
C LEU A 65 -50.54 -7.70 20.60
N ALA A 66 -50.81 -6.63 19.82
CA ALA A 66 -51.54 -5.38 20.11
C ALA A 66 -50.89 -4.25 20.95
N ARG A 67 -50.78 -3.03 20.38
CA ARG A 67 -51.82 -1.97 20.42
C ARG A 67 -51.39 -0.74 19.58
N LYS A 68 -52.34 -0.20 18.79
CA LYS A 68 -52.26 1.06 18.05
C LYS A 68 -52.21 2.26 19.01
N VAL A 69 -51.43 3.30 18.70
CA VAL A 69 -51.83 4.72 18.82
C VAL A 69 -51.17 5.52 17.69
N SER A 70 -51.99 6.29 17.01
CA SER A 70 -51.67 7.30 15.99
C SER A 70 -51.37 8.66 16.61
N SER A 71 -50.44 9.41 16.05
CA SER A 71 -50.57 10.87 15.90
C SER A 71 -49.58 11.41 14.86
N ASN A 72 -50.11 12.23 13.96
CA ASN A 72 -49.37 13.07 13.02
C ASN A 72 -48.62 14.18 13.77
N VAL A 73 -47.53 14.70 13.20
CA VAL A 73 -47.33 16.12 12.84
C VAL A 73 -45.98 16.29 12.14
N THR A 74 -46.03 17.19 11.16
CA THR A 74 -45.09 17.69 10.15
C THR A 74 -43.69 18.10 10.61
N ALA A 75 -42.71 17.97 9.70
CA ALA A 75 -41.50 18.79 9.70
C ALA A 75 -41.11 19.16 8.25
N THR A 76 -41.13 20.46 7.97
CA THR A 76 -40.54 21.16 6.82
C THR A 76 -39.04 21.34 7.01
N CYS A 77 -38.27 21.30 5.91
CA CYS A 77 -36.99 22.00 5.65
C CYS A 77 -36.69 21.80 4.15
N SER A 78 -36.97 22.79 3.30
CA SER A 78 -36.06 23.86 2.84
C SER A 78 -35.04 23.37 1.81
N ASP A 79 -35.38 23.66 0.55
CA ASP A 79 -34.57 23.54 -0.65
C ASP A 79 -33.32 24.44 -0.58
N ASP A 80 -32.18 23.92 -1.03
CA ASP A 80 -31.10 24.74 -1.60
C ASP A 80 -30.79 24.21 -3.00
N ASN A 81 -31.29 24.95 -3.98
CA ASN A 81 -30.96 24.83 -5.39
C ASN A 81 -29.57 25.41 -5.66
N THR A 82 -28.72 24.64 -6.34
CA THR A 82 -27.68 25.21 -7.22
C THR A 82 -27.70 24.45 -8.54
N THR A 83 -28.50 24.97 -9.46
CA THR A 83 -28.45 24.67 -10.89
C THR A 83 -27.32 25.48 -11.51
N GLU A 84 -26.24 24.83 -11.93
CA GLU A 84 -25.29 25.42 -12.89
C GLU A 84 -25.71 25.05 -14.30
N ASN A 85 -26.14 26.07 -15.04
CA ASN A 85 -26.51 26.04 -16.46
C ASN A 85 -25.29 25.72 -17.33
N ILE A 86 -25.43 24.70 -18.19
CA ILE A 86 -24.56 24.47 -19.35
C ILE A 86 -25.36 24.91 -20.58
N CYS A 87 -24.76 25.83 -21.37
CA CYS A 87 -24.91 26.08 -22.82
C CYS A 87 -25.12 27.57 -23.16
N GLU A 88 -24.02 28.29 -23.33
CA GLU A 88 -23.97 29.42 -24.27
C GLU A 88 -22.81 29.18 -25.25
N LEU A 89 -23.16 28.76 -26.48
CA LEU A 89 -22.23 28.67 -27.61
C LEU A 89 -22.19 30.03 -28.30
N ASN A 90 -21.10 30.77 -28.08
CA ASN A 90 -20.78 31.97 -28.84
C ASN A 90 -20.27 31.59 -30.24
N ASN A 91 -20.97 32.07 -31.26
CA ASN A 91 -20.53 32.06 -32.65
C ASN A 91 -19.38 33.04 -32.85
N LYS A 92 -18.17 32.52 -33.07
CA LYS A 92 -17.14 33.20 -33.85
C LYS A 92 -16.72 32.28 -34.99
N GLN A 93 -16.79 32.83 -36.20
CA GLN A 93 -16.38 32.20 -37.44
C GLN A 93 -14.85 32.10 -37.46
N ASP A 94 -14.35 30.94 -37.09
CA ASP A 94 -13.04 30.43 -37.49
C ASP A 94 -13.31 29.09 -38.18
N GLU A 95 -12.60 28.81 -39.27
CA GLU A 95 -12.74 27.62 -40.12
C GLU A 95 -12.77 26.32 -39.28
N LYS A 96 -13.98 25.84 -38.97
CA LYS A 96 -14.19 24.62 -38.20
C LYS A 96 -14.02 23.42 -39.13
N VAL A 97 -13.00 22.62 -38.87
CA VAL A 97 -13.07 21.19 -39.14
C VAL A 97 -14.33 20.67 -38.43
N GLU A 98 -15.36 20.27 -39.19
CA GLU A 98 -16.56 19.63 -38.63
C GLU A 98 -16.15 18.30 -38.00
N VAL A 99 -15.92 18.31 -36.69
CA VAL A 99 -15.70 17.07 -35.93
C VAL A 99 -17.07 16.41 -35.74
N ASP A 100 -17.20 15.16 -36.21
CA ASP A 100 -18.44 14.37 -36.08
C ASP A 100 -18.85 14.26 -34.60
N SER A 101 -20.06 14.73 -34.30
CA SER A 101 -20.61 14.73 -32.94
C SER A 101 -20.72 13.31 -32.35
N PHE A 102 -20.78 12.27 -33.18
CA PHE A 102 -20.77 10.88 -32.73
C PHE A 102 -19.39 10.43 -32.23
N VAL A 103 -18.32 10.90 -32.88
CA VAL A 103 -16.95 10.64 -32.43
C VAL A 103 -16.71 11.30 -31.07
N ILE A 104 -17.15 12.56 -30.91
CA ILE A 104 -17.08 13.27 -29.62
C ILE A 104 -17.85 12.52 -28.53
N PHE A 105 -19.03 11.99 -28.88
CA PHE A 105 -19.83 11.17 -27.96
C PHE A 105 -19.10 9.91 -27.51
N GLN A 106 -18.52 9.15 -28.44
CA GLN A 106 -17.73 7.95 -28.13
C GLN A 106 -16.52 8.30 -27.26
N GLU A 107 -15.81 9.38 -27.57
CA GLU A 107 -14.67 9.85 -26.76
C GLU A 107 -15.09 10.18 -25.34
N LYS A 108 -16.19 10.91 -25.15
CA LYS A 108 -16.70 11.27 -23.82
C LYS A 108 -17.16 10.04 -23.03
N LEU A 109 -17.80 9.08 -23.69
CA LEU A 109 -18.23 7.84 -23.07
C LEU A 109 -17.02 7.04 -22.57
N ASN A 110 -16.00 6.85 -23.41
CA ASN A 110 -14.75 6.18 -23.04
C ASN A 110 -14.00 6.91 -21.90
N GLN A 111 -13.88 8.25 -21.96
CA GLN A 111 -13.22 9.07 -20.93
C GLN A 111 -13.92 8.94 -19.57
N ASN A 112 -15.24 9.06 -19.54
CA ASN A 112 -16.02 8.96 -18.31
C ASN A 112 -15.91 7.56 -17.68
N MET A 113 -15.88 6.53 -18.52
CA MET A 113 -15.82 5.14 -18.07
C MET A 113 -14.43 4.73 -17.63
N LEU A 114 -13.39 5.26 -18.27
CA LEU A 114 -12.02 5.14 -17.80
C LEU A 114 -11.89 5.75 -16.39
N ARG A 115 -12.40 6.97 -16.20
CA ARG A 115 -12.39 7.64 -14.89
C ARG A 115 -13.16 6.85 -13.85
N PHE A 116 -14.36 6.38 -14.21
CA PHE A 116 -15.22 5.58 -13.35
C PHE A 116 -14.51 4.29 -12.87
N LEU A 117 -13.99 3.48 -13.80
CA LEU A 117 -13.30 2.24 -13.45
C LEU A 117 -12.03 2.51 -12.64
N SER A 118 -11.22 3.46 -13.07
CA SER A 118 -9.95 3.79 -12.39
C SER A 118 -10.20 4.23 -10.94
N GLN A 119 -11.22 5.05 -10.71
CA GLN A 119 -11.56 5.52 -9.37
C GLN A 119 -11.98 4.36 -8.44
N PHE A 120 -12.86 3.46 -8.91
CA PHE A 120 -13.34 2.35 -8.09
C PHE A 120 -12.27 1.28 -7.86
N TYR A 121 -11.41 1.02 -8.84
CA TYR A 121 -10.31 0.06 -8.66
C TYR A 121 -9.15 0.61 -7.83
N ALA A 122 -8.95 1.93 -7.79
CA ALA A 122 -7.95 2.57 -6.94
C ALA A 122 -8.38 2.69 -5.47
N ASP A 123 -9.69 2.69 -5.19
CA ASP A 123 -10.20 2.82 -3.82
C ASP A 123 -10.16 1.48 -3.06
N SER A 124 -9.25 1.42 -2.09
CA SER A 124 -9.04 0.26 -1.20
C SER A 124 -10.28 -0.19 -0.40
N THR A 125 -11.32 0.63 -0.30
CA THR A 125 -12.59 0.30 0.38
C THR A 125 -13.40 -0.76 -0.38
N PHE A 126 -13.25 -0.78 -1.71
CA PHE A 126 -13.98 -1.68 -2.60
C PHE A 126 -13.11 -2.87 -2.98
N SER A 127 -13.62 -4.09 -2.73
CA SER A 127 -13.01 -5.28 -3.32
C SER A 127 -13.29 -5.31 -4.83
N ARG A 128 -12.46 -6.02 -5.61
CA ARG A 128 -12.71 -6.19 -7.06
C ARG A 128 -14.12 -6.72 -7.37
N LYS A 129 -14.62 -7.61 -6.50
CA LYS A 129 -15.99 -8.11 -6.56
C LYS A 129 -17.03 -7.01 -6.32
N ASP A 130 -16.78 -6.11 -5.37
CA ASP A 130 -17.67 -4.97 -5.13
C ASP A 130 -17.71 -4.05 -6.36
N VAL A 131 -16.56 -3.72 -6.95
CA VAL A 131 -16.48 -2.93 -8.19
C VAL A 131 -17.28 -3.60 -9.31
N GLN A 132 -17.12 -4.91 -9.50
CA GLN A 132 -17.86 -5.64 -10.53
C GLN A 132 -19.38 -5.61 -10.30
N VAL A 133 -19.82 -5.72 -9.04
CA VAL A 133 -21.24 -5.60 -8.70
C VAL A 133 -21.75 -4.21 -9.04
N ILE A 134 -21.00 -3.15 -8.72
CA ILE A 134 -21.38 -1.76 -9.02
C ILE A 134 -21.52 -1.55 -10.54
N VAL A 135 -20.51 -1.94 -11.32
CA VAL A 135 -20.50 -1.82 -12.80
C VAL A 135 -21.73 -2.51 -13.40
N LYS A 136 -22.00 -3.74 -12.96
CA LYS A 136 -23.15 -4.52 -13.45
C LYS A 136 -24.49 -3.90 -13.04
N SER A 137 -24.60 -3.42 -11.80
CA SER A 137 -25.81 -2.76 -11.32
C SER A 137 -26.14 -1.49 -12.10
N ILE A 138 -25.13 -0.67 -12.42
CA ILE A 138 -25.33 0.53 -13.24
C ILE A 138 -25.75 0.18 -14.66
N SER A 139 -25.10 -0.82 -15.26
CA SER A 139 -25.46 -1.26 -16.60
C SER A 139 -26.92 -1.73 -16.66
N ASN A 140 -27.34 -2.57 -15.71
CA ASN A 140 -28.72 -3.04 -15.63
C ASN A 140 -29.72 -1.91 -15.35
N LEU A 141 -29.34 -0.92 -14.54
CA LEU A 141 -30.18 0.25 -14.24
C LEU A 141 -30.46 1.09 -15.48
N LEU A 142 -29.51 1.15 -16.43
CA LEU A 142 -29.60 2.02 -17.60
C LEU A 142 -30.18 1.30 -18.84
N LEU A 143 -29.91 0.00 -19.01
CA LEU A 143 -30.28 -0.73 -20.24
C LEU A 143 -31.81 -0.76 -20.49
N GLU A 144 -32.62 -1.09 -19.49
CA GLU A 144 -34.08 -1.15 -19.68
C GLU A 144 -34.69 0.24 -19.99
N PRO A 145 -34.41 1.31 -19.22
CA PRO A 145 -34.91 2.64 -19.55
C PRO A 145 -34.44 3.15 -20.92
N LEU A 146 -33.18 2.87 -21.31
CA LEU A 146 -32.65 3.25 -22.63
C LEU A 146 -33.45 2.59 -23.76
N ASN A 147 -33.80 1.31 -23.61
CA ASN A 147 -34.59 0.59 -24.61
C ASN A 147 -36.03 1.14 -24.70
N VAL A 148 -36.65 1.47 -23.57
CA VAL A 148 -37.97 2.12 -23.56
C VAL A 148 -37.92 3.49 -24.25
N LEU A 149 -36.89 4.30 -23.94
CA LEU A 149 -36.70 5.62 -24.55
C LEU A 149 -36.50 5.52 -26.07
N LYS A 150 -35.67 4.57 -26.52
CA LYS A 150 -35.44 4.30 -27.94
C LYS A 150 -36.75 3.93 -28.64
N CYS A 151 -37.53 3.01 -28.07
CA CYS A 151 -38.83 2.63 -28.61
C CYS A 151 -39.80 3.82 -28.69
N HIS A 152 -39.85 4.67 -27.65
CA HIS A 152 -40.72 5.84 -27.63
C HIS A 152 -40.35 6.86 -28.71
N LEU A 153 -39.07 7.18 -28.87
CA LEU A 153 -38.62 8.13 -29.89
C LEU A 153 -38.85 7.61 -31.31
N ASN A 154 -38.76 6.29 -31.52
CA ASN A 154 -39.13 5.66 -32.79
C ASN A 154 -40.60 5.88 -33.16
N THR A 155 -41.52 5.93 -32.18
CA THR A 155 -42.95 6.17 -32.46
C THR A 155 -43.26 7.55 -33.03
N PHE A 156 -42.36 8.52 -32.88
CA PHE A 156 -42.51 9.85 -33.47
C PHE A 156 -41.74 10.02 -34.78
N GLU A 157 -41.17 8.95 -35.33
CA GLU A 157 -40.26 9.01 -36.50
C GLU A 157 -39.07 9.98 -36.31
N ILE A 158 -38.74 10.33 -35.05
CA ILE A 158 -37.66 11.27 -34.70
C ILE A 158 -36.29 10.60 -34.86
N ILE A 159 -36.22 9.28 -34.63
CA ILE A 159 -34.99 8.53 -34.82
C ILE A 159 -34.78 8.30 -36.32
N GLY A 160 -34.09 9.23 -36.97
CA GLY A 160 -33.37 8.92 -38.20
C GLY A 160 -32.16 8.03 -37.90
N SER A 161 -31.55 7.44 -38.94
CA SER A 161 -30.34 6.61 -38.86
C SER A 161 -29.18 7.22 -38.05
N SER A 162 -29.16 8.54 -37.91
CA SER A 162 -28.19 9.30 -37.13
C SER A 162 -28.33 9.14 -35.61
N LEU A 163 -29.54 8.97 -35.05
CA LEU A 163 -29.73 8.82 -33.58
C LEU A 163 -29.60 7.36 -33.14
N ASP A 164 -29.96 6.41 -34.00
CA ASP A 164 -29.88 4.98 -33.71
C ASP A 164 -28.45 4.53 -33.38
N LYS A 165 -27.44 5.11 -34.04
CA LYS A 165 -26.03 4.82 -33.74
C LYS A 165 -25.66 5.17 -32.30
N TYR A 166 -26.21 6.23 -31.70
CA TYR A 166 -25.93 6.61 -30.31
C TYR A 166 -26.53 5.63 -29.30
N PHE A 167 -27.78 5.20 -29.52
CA PHE A 167 -28.42 4.20 -28.67
C PHE A 167 -27.70 2.85 -28.75
N ASN A 168 -27.35 2.41 -29.96
CA ASN A 168 -26.61 1.17 -30.17
C ASN A 168 -25.22 1.22 -29.54
N GLU A 169 -24.52 2.35 -29.66
CA GLU A 169 -23.24 2.58 -28.99
C GLU A 169 -23.40 2.45 -27.47
N LEU A 170 -24.35 3.17 -26.84
CA LEU A 170 -24.58 3.08 -25.39
C LEU A 170 -24.89 1.66 -24.91
N GLU A 171 -25.79 0.97 -25.61
CA GLU A 171 -26.19 -0.39 -25.24
C GLU A 171 -24.99 -1.34 -25.32
N SER A 172 -24.28 -1.34 -26.45
CA SER A 172 -23.08 -2.16 -26.63
C SER A 172 -21.98 -1.81 -25.63
N PHE A 173 -21.83 -0.52 -25.32
CA PHE A 173 -20.84 -0.01 -24.40
C PHE A 173 -21.11 -0.49 -22.96
N LEU A 174 -22.35 -0.41 -22.46
CA LEU A 174 -22.72 -0.91 -21.14
C LEU A 174 -22.56 -2.44 -21.03
N LEU A 175 -22.80 -3.16 -22.12
CA LEU A 175 -22.60 -4.61 -22.18
C LEU A 175 -21.11 -5.02 -22.24
N LYS A 176 -20.22 -4.13 -22.70
CA LYS A 176 -18.77 -4.39 -22.76
C LYS A 176 -18.16 -4.67 -21.38
N PHE A 177 -18.66 -4.03 -20.31
CA PHE A 177 -18.04 -4.04 -18.97
C PHE A 177 -18.68 -5.06 -17.98
N GLN A 178 -19.35 -6.08 -18.51
CA GLN A 178 -20.09 -7.07 -17.70
C GLN A 178 -19.21 -8.06 -16.92
N SER A 179 -17.89 -8.04 -17.12
CA SER A 179 -16.95 -8.89 -16.40
C SER A 179 -15.67 -8.15 -16.02
N GLU A 180 -15.02 -8.61 -14.94
CA GLU A 180 -13.73 -8.07 -14.50
C GLU A 180 -12.67 -8.20 -15.59
N TYR A 181 -12.69 -9.32 -16.32
CA TYR A 181 -11.80 -9.54 -17.44
C TYR A 181 -11.92 -8.44 -18.51
N CYS A 182 -13.15 -8.09 -18.91
CA CYS A 182 -13.37 -7.03 -19.89
C CYS A 182 -12.90 -5.67 -19.36
N ASN A 183 -13.15 -5.38 -18.07
CA ASN A 183 -12.72 -4.13 -17.45
C ASN A 183 -11.19 -4.01 -17.46
N PHE A 184 -10.49 -5.05 -17.05
CA PHE A 184 -9.04 -5.07 -17.01
C PHE A 184 -8.44 -5.01 -18.41
N LYS A 185 -9.00 -5.77 -19.36
CA LYS A 185 -8.59 -5.71 -20.77
C LYS A 185 -8.71 -4.28 -21.32
N TYR A 186 -9.83 -3.60 -21.08
CA TYR A 186 -10.01 -2.20 -21.47
C TYR A 186 -8.96 -1.28 -20.83
N LEU A 187 -8.74 -1.39 -19.51
CA LEU A 187 -7.74 -0.57 -18.81
C LEU A 187 -6.32 -0.82 -19.34
N GLN A 188 -5.98 -2.06 -19.70
CA GLN A 188 -4.68 -2.38 -20.32
C GLN A 188 -4.55 -1.79 -21.72
N GLU A 189 -5.58 -1.93 -22.57
CA GLU A 189 -5.60 -1.41 -23.94
C GLU A 189 -5.43 0.11 -23.99
N VAL A 190 -6.03 0.82 -23.02
CA VAL A 190 -5.90 2.28 -22.90
C VAL A 190 -4.60 2.71 -22.20
N GLY A 191 -3.83 1.76 -21.66
CA GLY A 191 -2.54 2.03 -21.02
C GLY A 191 -2.66 2.53 -19.57
N ASN A 192 -3.74 2.19 -18.88
CA ASN A 192 -4.02 2.57 -17.48
C ASN A 192 -3.87 1.43 -16.47
N LEU A 193 -3.46 0.24 -16.92
CA LEU A 193 -3.23 -0.92 -16.05
C LEU A 193 -2.00 -1.71 -16.49
N VAL A 194 -1.04 -1.87 -15.57
CA VAL A 194 0.05 -2.84 -15.70
C VAL A 194 -0.33 -4.08 -14.92
N LEU A 195 -0.52 -5.20 -15.61
CA LEU A 195 -0.76 -6.48 -14.94
C LEU A 195 0.55 -7.14 -14.51
N PRO A 196 0.55 -7.91 -13.41
CA PRO A 196 1.67 -8.76 -13.05
C PRO A 196 1.89 -9.85 -14.10
N VAL A 197 3.14 -10.21 -14.31
CA VAL A 197 3.61 -11.30 -15.16
C VAL A 197 4.01 -12.46 -14.26
N GLU A 198 3.42 -13.63 -14.50
CA GLU A 198 3.78 -14.86 -13.78
C GLU A 198 5.06 -15.46 -14.36
N HIS A 199 6.01 -15.76 -13.49
CA HIS A 199 7.23 -16.48 -13.85
C HIS A 199 7.33 -17.79 -13.08
N VAL A 200 7.80 -18.83 -13.77
CA VAL A 200 7.95 -20.17 -13.20
C VAL A 200 9.35 -20.31 -12.62
N ILE A 201 9.42 -20.56 -11.31
CA ILE A 201 10.68 -20.79 -10.59
C ILE A 201 11.12 -22.25 -10.79
N GLY A 202 10.15 -23.16 -10.80
CA GLY A 202 10.40 -24.58 -10.99
C GLY A 202 9.18 -25.44 -10.65
N TYR A 203 9.42 -26.73 -10.50
CA TYR A 203 8.41 -27.73 -10.19
C TYR A 203 8.88 -28.60 -9.03
N GLY A 204 7.97 -28.97 -8.15
CA GLY A 204 8.20 -29.92 -7.05
C GLY A 204 7.10 -30.96 -6.97
N LEU A 205 7.30 -32.01 -6.18
CA LEU A 205 6.39 -33.15 -6.08
C LEU A 205 5.61 -33.11 -4.74
N ASP A 206 5.03 -31.95 -4.46
CA ASP A 206 4.50 -31.65 -3.11
C ASP A 206 2.98 -31.77 -3.01
N LYS A 207 2.28 -32.02 -4.13
CA LYS A 207 0.82 -32.06 -4.16
C LYS A 207 0.33 -33.48 -4.34
N VAL A 208 -0.47 -33.98 -3.41
CA VAL A 208 -1.12 -35.28 -3.54
C VAL A 208 -2.53 -35.07 -4.05
N SER A 209 -2.87 -35.73 -5.16
CA SER A 209 -4.25 -35.76 -5.67
C SER A 209 -5.18 -36.45 -4.67
N LYS A 210 -6.49 -36.26 -4.82
CA LYS A 210 -7.49 -36.99 -4.02
C LYS A 210 -7.36 -38.52 -4.12
N ASN A 211 -6.71 -39.02 -5.17
CA ASN A 211 -6.53 -40.44 -5.44
C ASN A 211 -5.16 -40.97 -4.97
N GLY A 212 -4.37 -40.17 -4.23
CA GLY A 212 -3.06 -40.57 -3.73
C GLY A 212 -1.91 -40.40 -4.72
N THR A 213 -2.18 -40.03 -5.98
CA THR A 213 -1.14 -39.74 -6.98
C THR A 213 -0.42 -38.44 -6.65
N ILE A 214 0.92 -38.47 -6.64
CA ILE A 214 1.74 -37.27 -6.51
C ILE A 214 1.70 -36.49 -7.82
N LEU A 215 1.36 -35.21 -7.75
CA LEU A 215 1.25 -34.28 -8.86
C LEU A 215 2.36 -33.23 -8.76
N PRO A 216 2.92 -32.80 -9.90
CA PRO A 216 3.86 -31.69 -9.93
C PRO A 216 3.15 -30.40 -9.48
N GLN A 217 3.68 -29.77 -8.44
CA GLN A 217 3.35 -28.44 -8.00
C GLN A 217 4.26 -27.43 -8.71
N LYS A 218 3.66 -26.44 -9.35
CA LYS A 218 4.37 -25.32 -9.97
C LYS A 218 4.70 -24.28 -8.90
N TYR A 219 5.96 -23.88 -8.78
CA TYR A 219 6.37 -22.72 -7.97
C TYR A 219 6.49 -21.50 -8.88
N VAL A 220 5.90 -20.40 -8.45
CA VAL A 220 5.81 -19.18 -9.26
C VAL A 220 6.04 -17.94 -8.41
N TYR A 221 6.53 -16.90 -9.06
CA TYR A 221 6.42 -15.53 -8.54
C TYR A 221 5.62 -14.67 -9.53
N GLN A 222 5.04 -13.61 -9.00
CA GLN A 222 4.35 -12.58 -9.78
C GLN A 222 5.25 -11.35 -9.81
N ARG A 223 5.62 -10.87 -11.01
CA ARG A 223 6.44 -9.68 -11.20
C ARG A 223 5.63 -8.57 -11.83
N ILE A 224 5.71 -7.37 -11.28
CA ILE A 224 5.17 -6.17 -11.89
C ILE A 224 6.28 -5.54 -12.74
N PRO A 225 6.10 -5.34 -14.05
CA PRO A 225 7.10 -4.72 -14.92
C PRO A 225 7.35 -3.25 -14.58
N LEU A 226 8.40 -2.99 -13.78
CA LEU A 226 8.76 -1.63 -13.34
C LEU A 226 8.97 -0.63 -14.50
N GLY A 227 9.51 -1.08 -15.63
CA GLY A 227 9.67 -0.23 -16.81
C GLY A 227 8.33 0.35 -17.28
N SER A 228 7.31 -0.49 -17.44
CA SER A 228 5.95 -0.06 -17.79
C SER A 228 5.31 0.79 -16.69
N THR A 229 5.49 0.41 -15.43
CA THR A 229 4.95 1.16 -14.28
C THR A 229 5.53 2.57 -14.20
N PHE A 230 6.85 2.72 -14.29
CA PHE A 230 7.49 4.04 -14.25
C PHE A 230 7.23 4.84 -15.52
N LYS A 231 7.15 4.20 -16.69
CA LYS A 231 6.71 4.89 -17.91
C LYS A 231 5.35 5.54 -17.70
N MET A 232 4.37 4.81 -17.16
CA MET A 232 3.05 5.36 -16.86
C MET A 232 3.13 6.48 -15.82
N LEU A 233 3.88 6.30 -14.73
CA LEU A 233 4.07 7.33 -13.70
C LEU A 233 4.60 8.64 -14.28
N PHE A 234 5.68 8.58 -15.05
CA PHE A 234 6.34 9.78 -15.60
C PHE A 234 5.62 10.36 -16.83
N GLN A 235 4.66 9.64 -17.41
CA GLN A 235 3.73 10.15 -18.41
C GLN A 235 2.54 10.91 -17.79
N LEU A 236 2.32 10.80 -16.48
CA LEU A 236 1.31 11.61 -15.81
C LEU A 236 1.66 13.11 -15.93
N PRO A 237 0.64 13.98 -16.07
CA PRO A 237 0.85 15.41 -16.20
C PRO A 237 1.75 15.95 -15.09
N ASN A 238 2.78 16.70 -15.48
CA ASN A 238 3.75 17.39 -14.62
C ASN A 238 4.66 16.50 -13.74
N VAL A 239 4.45 15.19 -13.63
CA VAL A 239 5.25 14.34 -12.72
C VAL A 239 6.73 14.34 -13.09
N LEU A 240 7.07 14.12 -14.36
CA LEU A 240 8.47 14.17 -14.81
C LEU A 240 9.07 15.57 -14.63
N GLN A 241 8.33 16.62 -14.98
CA GLN A 241 8.80 17.99 -14.88
C GLN A 241 9.11 18.39 -13.42
N GLU A 242 8.19 18.12 -12.49
CA GLU A 242 8.40 18.42 -11.07
C GLU A 242 9.50 17.54 -10.47
N THR A 243 9.65 16.29 -10.90
CA THR A 243 10.77 15.44 -10.50
C THR A 243 12.11 16.04 -10.93
N LEU A 244 12.24 16.48 -12.18
CA LEU A 244 13.47 17.10 -12.68
C LEU A 244 13.77 18.45 -11.99
N LYS A 245 12.73 19.22 -11.67
CA LYS A 245 12.86 20.45 -10.89
C LYS A 245 13.30 20.15 -9.45
N ASN A 246 12.77 19.11 -8.83
CA ASN A 246 13.18 18.67 -7.49
C ASN A 246 14.65 18.24 -7.48
N ILE A 247 15.12 17.51 -8.49
CA ILE A 247 16.55 17.15 -8.64
C ILE A 247 17.44 18.40 -8.64
N LYS A 248 17.05 19.45 -9.40
CA LYS A 248 17.79 20.73 -9.40
C LYS A 248 17.77 21.40 -8.03
N LEU A 249 16.61 21.39 -7.36
CA LEU A 249 16.46 21.95 -6.02
C LEU A 249 17.36 21.23 -5.01
N ILE A 250 17.36 19.89 -5.02
CA ILE A 250 18.23 19.05 -4.19
C ILE A 250 19.69 19.42 -4.41
N HIS A 251 20.14 19.53 -5.67
CA HIS A 251 21.53 19.91 -5.96
C HIS A 251 21.90 21.33 -5.51
N SER A 252 20.93 22.24 -5.40
CA SER A 252 21.16 23.61 -4.91
C SER A 252 21.28 23.69 -3.38
N GLN A 253 20.93 22.64 -2.64
CA GLN A 253 21.02 22.62 -1.18
C GLN A 253 22.47 22.48 -0.72
N ASN A 254 22.84 23.27 0.30
CA ASN A 254 24.18 23.21 0.92
C ASN A 254 24.37 21.98 1.83
N LYS A 255 23.26 21.43 2.34
CA LYS A 255 23.27 20.23 3.19
C LYS A 255 22.91 19.01 2.33
N VAL A 256 23.51 17.87 2.66
CA VAL A 256 23.13 16.59 2.06
C VAL A 256 21.75 16.21 2.60
N CYS A 257 20.73 16.29 1.74
CA CYS A 257 19.37 15.85 2.01
C CYS A 257 18.96 14.64 1.17
N ASN A 258 19.72 14.31 0.11
CA ASN A 258 19.40 13.19 -0.76
C ASN A 258 20.66 12.45 -1.25
N VAL A 259 20.50 11.16 -1.56
CA VAL A 259 21.58 10.28 -2.06
C VAL A 259 22.26 10.84 -3.30
N ILE A 260 21.54 11.55 -4.18
CA ILE A 260 22.12 12.09 -5.41
C ILE A 260 23.19 13.16 -5.19
N GLN A 261 23.22 13.79 -4.01
CA GLN A 261 24.25 14.76 -3.64
C GLN A 261 25.55 14.10 -3.17
N THR A 262 25.52 12.81 -2.84
CA THR A 262 26.65 12.08 -2.26
C THR A 262 27.67 11.68 -3.32
N ASP A 263 28.95 11.56 -2.94
CA ASP A 263 29.99 11.06 -3.83
C ASP A 263 29.78 9.60 -4.21
N PHE A 264 29.13 8.83 -3.32
CA PHE A 264 28.66 7.47 -3.60
C PHE A 264 27.82 7.40 -4.88
N TRP A 265 26.81 8.26 -5.02
CA TRP A 265 25.95 8.26 -6.20
C TRP A 265 26.67 8.86 -7.42
N LYS A 266 27.31 10.01 -7.26
CA LYS A 266 27.98 10.72 -8.37
C LYS A 266 29.03 9.84 -9.05
N THR A 267 29.80 9.06 -8.27
CA THR A 267 30.85 8.19 -8.81
C THR A 267 30.25 7.09 -9.69
N LYS A 268 29.13 6.49 -9.26
CA LYS A 268 28.43 5.42 -10.00
C LYS A 268 27.82 5.88 -11.32
N ILE A 269 27.29 7.10 -11.33
CA ILE A 269 26.71 7.66 -12.55
C ILE A 269 27.79 8.04 -13.55
N ARG A 270 28.84 8.75 -13.10
CA ARG A 270 29.91 9.26 -13.99
C ARG A 270 30.66 8.17 -14.74
N SER A 271 30.79 6.97 -14.16
CA SER A 271 31.51 5.87 -14.81
C SER A 271 30.73 5.22 -15.94
N GLU A 272 29.41 5.35 -15.97
CA GLU A 272 28.56 4.50 -16.82
C GLU A 272 27.55 5.24 -17.70
N TYR A 273 27.28 6.51 -17.42
CA TYR A 273 26.24 7.30 -18.07
C TYR A 273 26.76 8.65 -18.55
N LYS A 274 26.16 9.17 -19.61
CA LYS A 274 26.50 10.50 -20.14
C LYS A 274 25.87 11.58 -19.26
N SER A 275 26.45 12.78 -19.28
CA SER A 275 25.92 13.94 -18.57
C SER A 275 24.54 14.39 -19.08
N SER A 276 24.16 13.99 -20.30
CA SER A 276 22.83 14.26 -20.88
C SER A 276 21.76 13.27 -20.40
N ASP A 277 22.15 12.14 -19.83
CA ASP A 277 21.22 11.07 -19.47
C ASP A 277 20.52 11.40 -18.15
N ILE A 278 19.22 11.12 -18.09
CA ILE A 278 18.45 11.24 -16.85
C ILE A 278 18.52 9.90 -16.14
N VAL A 279 19.20 9.85 -14.99
CA VAL A 279 19.34 8.65 -14.18
C VAL A 279 18.71 8.85 -12.81
N LEU A 280 17.62 8.12 -12.55
CA LEU A 280 16.83 8.25 -11.33
C LEU A 280 17.17 7.10 -10.35
N PRO A 281 17.59 7.41 -9.10
CA PRO A 281 17.80 6.39 -8.09
C PRO A 281 16.48 5.78 -7.62
N ILE A 282 16.45 4.45 -7.54
CA ILE A 282 15.37 3.71 -6.90
C ILE A 282 15.87 2.98 -5.66
N CYS A 283 15.03 2.86 -4.65
CA CYS A 283 15.26 2.02 -3.49
C CYS A 283 14.35 0.81 -3.56
N ILE A 284 14.91 -0.37 -3.27
CA ILE A 284 14.15 -1.61 -3.15
C ILE A 284 13.92 -1.89 -1.67
N TYR A 285 12.69 -2.20 -1.27
CA TYR A 285 12.35 -2.62 0.08
C TYR A 285 11.82 -4.05 0.05
N TYR A 286 12.25 -4.89 0.99
CA TYR A 286 11.76 -6.25 1.13
C TYR A 286 11.08 -6.44 2.47
N ASP A 287 9.91 -7.07 2.43
CA ASP A 287 9.12 -7.43 3.60
C ASP A 287 8.59 -8.87 3.50
N GLU A 288 8.36 -9.48 4.65
CA GLU A 288 7.65 -10.75 4.75
C GLU A 288 6.42 -10.61 5.63
N TYR A 289 5.27 -11.05 5.12
CA TYR A 289 4.03 -11.02 5.90
C TYR A 289 3.23 -12.32 5.76
N GLU A 290 2.51 -12.66 6.83
CA GLU A 290 1.64 -13.82 6.91
C GLU A 290 0.24 -13.46 6.40
N THR A 291 -0.24 -14.18 5.38
CA THR A 291 -1.59 -13.97 4.83
C THR A 291 -2.66 -14.79 5.55
N GLY A 292 -2.25 -15.83 6.29
CA GLY A 292 -3.12 -16.73 7.04
C GLY A 292 -3.45 -16.25 8.46
N ASN A 293 -3.68 -17.20 9.37
CA ASN A 293 -3.83 -16.90 10.79
C ASN A 293 -2.44 -16.86 11.46
N PRO A 294 -1.90 -15.67 11.79
CA PRO A 294 -0.54 -15.54 12.30
C PRO A 294 -0.35 -16.08 13.73
N LEU A 295 -1.45 -16.45 14.43
CA LEU A 295 -1.42 -16.90 15.82
C LEU A 295 -1.81 -18.39 15.98
N GLY A 296 -2.18 -19.08 14.89
CA GLY A 296 -2.58 -20.48 14.92
C GLY A 296 -1.40 -21.46 14.83
N SER A 297 -1.69 -22.75 14.97
CA SER A 297 -0.72 -23.85 14.77
C SER A 297 -0.13 -23.93 13.35
N HIS A 298 -0.68 -23.16 12.42
CA HIS A 298 -0.23 -23.03 11.02
C HIS A 298 0.44 -21.68 10.75
N SER A 299 0.81 -20.93 11.79
CA SER A 299 1.58 -19.68 11.66
C SER A 299 2.93 -19.96 11.00
N GLY A 300 3.30 -19.14 10.02
CA GLY A 300 4.54 -19.25 9.26
C GLY A 300 4.44 -20.09 7.99
N ILE A 301 3.29 -20.72 7.71
CA ILE A 301 3.12 -21.58 6.52
C ILE A 301 2.77 -20.78 5.27
N HIS A 302 1.96 -19.73 5.38
CA HIS A 302 1.46 -18.96 4.23
C HIS A 302 2.05 -17.55 4.16
N LYS A 303 3.36 -17.48 4.45
CA LYS A 303 4.15 -16.26 4.33
C LYS A 303 4.40 -15.92 2.87
N LEU A 304 4.19 -14.65 2.55
CA LEU A 304 4.58 -14.06 1.28
C LEU A 304 5.76 -13.13 1.50
N GLY A 305 6.74 -13.24 0.61
CA GLY A 305 7.77 -12.24 0.43
C GLY A 305 7.28 -11.20 -0.58
N ALA A 306 7.37 -9.94 -0.21
CA ALA A 306 7.02 -8.82 -1.06
C ALA A 306 8.21 -7.89 -1.26
N VAL A 307 8.43 -7.49 -2.50
CA VAL A 307 9.48 -6.55 -2.89
C VAL A 307 8.81 -5.31 -3.44
N TYR A 308 9.20 -4.16 -2.92
CA TYR A 308 8.68 -2.85 -3.27
C TYR A 308 9.80 -1.97 -3.84
N SER A 309 9.44 -0.95 -4.61
CA SER A 309 10.35 0.05 -5.14
C SER A 309 9.80 1.45 -4.93
N SER A 310 10.69 2.39 -4.64
CA SER A 310 10.37 3.82 -4.58
C SER A 310 11.41 4.62 -5.34
N VAL A 311 11.00 5.68 -6.04
CA VAL A 311 11.90 6.61 -6.72
C VAL A 311 12.34 7.68 -5.72
N LEU A 312 13.64 7.77 -5.44
CA LEU A 312 14.18 8.56 -4.33
C LEU A 312 14.28 10.07 -4.60
N VAL A 313 13.88 10.52 -5.78
CA VAL A 313 13.99 11.92 -6.23
C VAL A 313 12.64 12.55 -6.58
N LEU A 314 11.54 11.83 -6.32
CA LEU A 314 10.22 12.45 -6.33
C LEU A 314 10.18 13.59 -5.29
N PRO A 315 9.42 14.66 -5.53
CA PRO A 315 9.12 15.65 -4.49
C PRO A 315 8.60 14.99 -3.20
N ASP A 316 8.97 15.54 -2.04
CA ASP A 316 8.72 14.95 -0.72
C ASP A 316 7.22 14.68 -0.46
N GLU A 317 6.36 15.56 -0.95
CA GLU A 317 4.90 15.42 -0.87
C GLU A 317 4.36 14.20 -1.61
N PHE A 318 5.02 13.76 -2.68
CA PHE A 318 4.66 12.57 -3.43
C PHE A 318 5.38 11.34 -2.88
N GLN A 319 6.67 11.46 -2.55
CA GLN A 319 7.46 10.35 -2.03
C GLN A 319 6.87 9.79 -0.71
N SER A 320 6.25 10.64 0.09
CA SER A 320 5.60 10.25 1.36
C SER A 320 4.25 9.53 1.19
N GLN A 321 3.69 9.49 -0.01
CA GLN A 321 2.40 8.85 -0.27
C GLN A 321 2.56 7.36 -0.58
N LEU A 322 1.71 6.53 0.03
CA LEU A 322 1.73 5.07 -0.15
C LEU A 322 1.54 4.63 -1.62
N GLU A 323 0.80 5.40 -2.42
CA GLU A 323 0.58 5.11 -3.84
C GLU A 323 1.85 5.24 -4.70
N ASN A 324 2.90 5.91 -4.19
CA ASN A 324 4.21 6.02 -4.83
C ASN A 324 5.23 4.98 -4.31
N ILE A 325 4.75 3.96 -3.60
CA ILE A 325 5.50 2.76 -3.24
C ILE A 325 5.00 1.62 -4.14
N PHE A 326 5.82 1.23 -5.11
CA PHE A 326 5.42 0.31 -6.17
C PHE A 326 5.76 -1.13 -5.81
N LEU A 327 4.76 -2.01 -5.79
CA LEU A 327 5.00 -3.45 -5.69
C LEU A 327 5.74 -3.93 -6.94
N VAL A 328 6.82 -4.69 -6.74
CA VAL A 328 7.71 -5.21 -7.79
C VAL A 328 7.54 -6.72 -7.93
N LEU A 329 7.54 -7.44 -6.81
CA LEU A 329 7.44 -8.89 -6.78
C LEU A 329 6.61 -9.37 -5.62
N LEU A 330 5.88 -10.46 -5.86
CA LEU A 330 5.29 -11.31 -4.83
C LEU A 330 5.64 -12.76 -5.08
N PHE A 331 6.08 -13.45 -4.04
CA PHE A 331 6.38 -14.88 -4.06
C PHE A 331 6.09 -15.50 -2.70
N HIS A 332 5.96 -16.82 -2.68
CA HIS A 332 5.88 -17.54 -1.41
C HIS A 332 7.26 -17.50 -0.72
N SER A 333 7.32 -17.11 0.56
CA SER A 333 8.59 -16.89 1.27
C SER A 333 9.55 -18.09 1.23
N SER A 334 9.02 -19.31 1.24
CA SER A 334 9.86 -20.53 1.11
C SER A 334 10.61 -20.63 -0.22
N ASP A 335 10.12 -19.96 -1.26
CA ASP A 335 10.59 -20.09 -2.63
C ASP A 335 11.71 -19.08 -2.94
N LEU A 336 11.94 -18.09 -2.06
CA LEU A 336 12.95 -17.03 -2.19
C LEU A 336 14.36 -17.57 -2.48
N LYS A 337 14.67 -18.78 -2.02
CA LYS A 337 16.00 -19.41 -2.16
C LYS A 337 16.39 -19.69 -3.62
N ARG A 338 15.57 -19.34 -4.62
CA ARG A 338 15.80 -19.67 -6.03
C ARG A 338 15.41 -18.52 -6.97
N TYR A 339 16.44 -17.87 -7.51
CA TYR A 339 16.47 -17.07 -8.74
C TYR A 339 15.39 -15.99 -8.91
N VAL A 340 15.77 -14.73 -8.68
CA VAL A 340 15.00 -13.58 -9.20
C VAL A 340 15.96 -12.58 -9.84
N ASN A 341 15.82 -12.35 -11.15
CA ASN A 341 16.43 -11.22 -11.86
C ASN A 341 15.33 -10.18 -12.10
N ILE A 342 15.48 -8.98 -11.52
CA ILE A 342 14.36 -8.03 -11.32
C ILE A 342 14.20 -7.00 -12.43
N LEU A 343 15.22 -6.76 -13.26
CA LEU A 343 15.24 -5.58 -14.12
C LEU A 343 15.31 -5.92 -15.62
N GLU A 344 14.41 -5.31 -16.39
CA GLU A 344 14.50 -5.18 -17.85
C GLU A 344 14.74 -3.70 -18.18
N GLN A 345 15.53 -3.42 -19.22
CA GLN A 345 15.92 -2.08 -19.67
C GLN A 345 15.21 -1.73 -20.98
N GLU A 346 14.41 -0.66 -21.03
CA GLU A 346 13.97 -0.06 -22.31
C GLU A 346 13.55 1.43 -22.18
N PHE A 347 14.37 2.40 -21.75
CA PHE A 347 14.00 3.84 -21.88
C PHE A 347 15.19 4.80 -22.01
N GLN A 348 14.94 6.01 -22.54
CA GLN A 348 15.86 7.17 -22.48
C GLN A 348 16.08 7.72 -21.05
N ILE A 349 15.25 7.29 -20.09
CA ILE A 349 15.40 7.54 -18.66
C ILE A 349 15.85 6.24 -18.00
N TYR A 350 16.95 6.29 -17.26
CA TYR A 350 17.51 5.13 -16.60
C TYR A 350 17.11 5.08 -15.13
N PHE A 351 16.79 3.89 -14.64
CA PHE A 351 16.54 3.65 -13.22
C PHE A 351 17.64 2.75 -12.67
N LEU A 352 18.22 3.13 -11.54
CA LEU A 352 19.33 2.41 -10.91
C LEU A 352 19.03 2.15 -9.44
N VAL A 353 19.24 0.91 -9.01
CA VAL A 353 19.07 0.51 -7.61
C VAL A 353 20.17 1.14 -6.76
N ALA A 354 19.77 2.08 -5.91
CA ALA A 354 20.66 2.77 -4.99
C ALA A 354 20.88 1.95 -3.71
N SER A 355 19.85 1.29 -3.19
CA SER A 355 19.94 0.51 -1.95
C SER A 355 18.83 -0.54 -1.87
N PHE A 356 19.07 -1.57 -1.04
CA PHE A 356 18.05 -2.49 -0.56
C PHE A 356 17.80 -2.23 0.94
N LEU A 357 16.54 -2.19 1.32
CA LEU A 357 16.06 -1.95 2.68
C LEU A 357 15.14 -3.08 3.13
N GLY A 358 14.98 -3.20 4.43
CA GLY A 358 14.15 -4.20 5.10
C GLY A 358 14.60 -4.35 6.54
N ASP A 359 13.83 -5.11 7.31
CA ASP A 359 14.27 -5.53 8.65
C ASP A 359 15.58 -6.33 8.58
N ASN A 360 16.29 -6.45 9.70
CA ASN A 360 17.60 -7.10 9.69
C ASN A 360 17.54 -8.55 9.20
N LEU A 361 16.49 -9.29 9.55
CA LEU A 361 16.34 -10.68 9.13
C LEU A 361 16.09 -10.79 7.63
N GLY A 362 15.14 -10.00 7.11
CA GLY A 362 14.81 -9.97 5.70
C GLY A 362 15.98 -9.52 4.85
N ILE A 363 16.71 -8.47 5.26
CA ILE A 363 17.82 -7.97 4.46
C ILE A 363 19.03 -8.90 4.47
N HIS A 364 19.31 -9.60 5.57
CA HIS A 364 20.35 -10.63 5.60
C HIS A 364 20.01 -11.79 4.67
N THR A 365 18.75 -12.23 4.69
CA THR A 365 18.24 -13.28 3.81
C THR A 365 18.38 -12.86 2.33
N LEU A 366 17.93 -11.65 1.99
CA LEU A 366 17.95 -11.14 0.62
C LEU A 366 19.37 -10.94 0.07
N LEU A 367 20.32 -10.60 0.94
CA LEU A 367 21.68 -10.23 0.55
C LEU A 367 22.71 -11.38 0.75
N GLY A 368 22.27 -12.56 1.18
CA GLY A 368 23.15 -13.74 1.30
C GLY A 368 24.05 -13.75 2.54
N PHE A 369 23.65 -13.08 3.63
CA PHE A 369 24.34 -13.11 4.91
C PHE A 369 23.68 -14.09 5.89
N THR A 370 24.38 -14.40 6.98
CA THR A 370 23.82 -15.20 8.07
C THR A 370 22.63 -14.51 8.72
N GLU A 371 21.54 -15.26 8.87
CA GLU A 371 20.31 -14.83 9.54
C GLU A 371 20.40 -15.00 11.08
N SER A 372 21.52 -15.54 11.59
CA SER A 372 21.74 -15.76 13.02
C SER A 372 22.48 -14.58 13.65
N PHE A 373 21.76 -13.71 14.34
CA PHE A 373 22.34 -12.59 15.10
C PHE A 373 23.09 -13.00 16.37
N ARG A 374 23.24 -14.32 16.61
CA ARG A 374 24.13 -14.88 17.62
C ARG A 374 25.45 -15.40 17.03
N ALA A 375 25.59 -15.44 15.72
CA ALA A 375 26.82 -15.87 15.05
C ALA A 375 28.01 -14.97 15.45
N SER A 376 29.23 -15.52 15.38
CA SER A 376 30.44 -14.76 15.67
C SER A 376 30.61 -13.57 14.72
N TYR A 377 30.22 -13.71 13.46
CA TYR A 377 30.34 -12.65 12.44
C TYR A 377 28.97 -12.37 11.84
N TYR A 378 28.07 -11.78 12.62
CA TYR A 378 26.71 -11.51 12.15
C TYR A 378 26.61 -10.25 11.30
N CYS A 379 27.51 -9.27 11.44
CA CYS A 379 27.36 -7.96 10.80
C CYS A 379 27.52 -8.03 9.27
N ARG A 380 26.59 -7.40 8.54
CA ARG A 380 26.66 -7.24 7.08
C ARG A 380 27.60 -6.12 6.61
N PHE A 381 27.96 -5.20 7.51
CA PHE A 381 28.81 -4.04 7.18
C PHE A 381 30.28 -4.27 7.49
N CYS A 382 30.59 -5.05 8.54
CA CYS A 382 31.94 -5.32 8.96
C CYS A 382 32.16 -6.78 9.33
N LYS A 383 33.43 -7.13 9.51
CA LYS A 383 33.95 -8.43 9.91
C LYS A 383 34.33 -8.47 11.38
N SER A 384 33.96 -7.46 12.17
CA SER A 384 34.16 -7.53 13.62
C SER A 384 33.39 -8.71 14.18
N SER A 385 34.04 -9.45 15.07
CA SER A 385 33.39 -10.52 15.82
C SER A 385 32.34 -9.94 16.77
N ARG A 386 31.40 -10.77 17.21
CA ARG A 386 30.37 -10.38 18.18
C ARG A 386 30.96 -9.88 19.49
N ASP A 387 32.06 -10.50 19.92
CA ASP A 387 32.72 -10.12 21.17
C ASP A 387 33.39 -8.75 21.03
N GLU A 388 34.05 -8.47 19.90
CA GLU A 388 34.55 -7.12 19.59
C GLU A 388 33.40 -6.11 19.50
N ALA A 389 32.38 -6.41 18.69
CA ALA A 389 31.23 -5.54 18.43
C ALA A 389 30.47 -5.16 19.72
N SER A 390 30.46 -6.02 20.74
CA SER A 390 29.80 -5.77 22.02
C SER A 390 30.36 -4.56 22.79
N THR A 391 31.59 -4.14 22.47
CA THR A 391 32.27 -3.01 23.11
C THR A 391 32.57 -1.87 22.15
N MET A 392 32.28 -2.04 20.86
CA MET A 392 32.52 -1.03 19.83
C MET A 392 31.48 0.09 19.92
N VAL A 393 31.96 1.32 20.06
CA VAL A 393 31.15 2.54 19.99
C VAL A 393 31.36 3.32 18.68
N VAL A 394 32.39 2.95 17.92
CA VAL A 394 32.72 3.49 16.59
C VAL A 394 33.07 2.32 15.68
N HIS A 395 32.81 2.46 14.38
CA HIS A 395 33.20 1.45 13.40
C HIS A 395 34.73 1.34 13.28
N ASN A 396 35.21 0.16 12.88
CA ASN A 396 36.62 -0.08 12.59
C ASN A 396 36.80 -0.22 11.08
N ASP A 397 37.47 0.75 10.45
CA ASP A 397 37.70 0.79 9.00
C ASP A 397 38.41 -0.44 8.46
N ILE A 398 39.28 -1.06 9.28
CA ILE A 398 40.04 -2.26 8.89
C ILE A 398 39.11 -3.46 8.73
N THR A 399 38.05 -3.55 9.54
CA THR A 399 37.11 -4.67 9.51
C THR A 399 35.93 -4.41 8.59
N LEU A 400 35.79 -3.22 7.98
CA LEU A 400 34.71 -2.97 7.02
C LEU A 400 34.77 -3.96 5.86
N ARG A 401 33.62 -4.49 5.48
CA ARG A 401 33.51 -5.34 4.30
C ARG A 401 33.71 -4.49 3.05
N ASN A 402 34.46 -5.01 2.10
CA ASN A 402 34.68 -4.41 0.79
C ASN A 402 34.68 -5.52 -0.28
N LYS A 403 34.70 -5.15 -1.56
CA LYS A 403 34.65 -6.12 -2.68
C LYS A 403 35.73 -7.20 -2.56
N ASP A 404 36.95 -6.81 -2.20
CA ASP A 404 38.08 -7.73 -2.13
C ASP A 404 37.97 -8.72 -0.97
N ASN A 405 37.65 -8.24 0.23
CA ASN A 405 37.54 -9.11 1.40
C ASN A 405 36.26 -9.96 1.37
N TYR A 406 35.18 -9.46 0.76
CA TYR A 406 33.95 -10.21 0.53
C TYR A 406 34.18 -11.37 -0.44
N ALA A 407 34.88 -11.11 -1.56
CA ALA A 407 35.26 -12.16 -2.51
C ALA A 407 36.17 -13.23 -1.86
N LYS A 408 37.14 -12.81 -1.03
CA LYS A 408 37.97 -13.75 -0.26
C LYS A 408 37.15 -14.59 0.72
N ASP A 409 36.23 -13.96 1.44
CA ASP A 409 35.38 -14.66 2.40
C ASP A 409 34.42 -15.65 1.74
N LEU A 410 33.91 -15.34 0.54
CA LEU A 410 33.12 -16.28 -0.26
C LEU A 410 33.90 -17.55 -0.61
N LEU A 411 35.22 -17.43 -0.88
CA LEU A 411 36.07 -18.59 -1.17
C LEU A 411 36.37 -19.46 0.05
N ILE A 412 36.24 -18.90 1.26
CA ILE A 412 36.40 -19.68 2.51
C ILE A 412 35.22 -20.66 2.67
N ASP A 413 34.04 -20.31 2.14
CA ASP A 413 32.81 -21.13 2.16
C ASP A 413 32.46 -21.64 3.57
N ASN A 414 32.66 -20.80 4.58
CA ASN A 414 32.37 -21.11 5.98
C ASN A 414 31.61 -19.96 6.65
N ILE A 415 30.30 -20.15 6.81
CA ILE A 415 29.38 -19.16 7.42
C ILE A 415 29.82 -18.81 8.85
N SER A 416 30.26 -19.78 9.64
CA SER A 416 30.65 -19.55 11.03
C SER A 416 31.89 -18.65 11.16
N SER A 417 32.76 -18.67 10.16
CA SER A 417 34.00 -17.88 10.13
C SER A 417 33.87 -16.54 9.40
N THR A 418 32.86 -16.37 8.55
CA THR A 418 32.75 -15.21 7.66
C THR A 418 31.44 -14.43 7.78
N GLY A 419 30.37 -15.07 8.25
CA GLY A 419 29.02 -14.52 8.24
C GLY A 419 28.34 -14.47 6.87
N ILE A 420 29.01 -14.93 5.82
CA ILE A 420 28.48 -14.93 4.45
C ILE A 420 28.02 -16.34 4.10
N LYS A 421 26.80 -16.43 3.59
CA LYS A 421 26.15 -17.69 3.22
C LYS A 421 26.28 -17.99 1.74
N GLU A 422 26.17 -16.97 0.91
CA GLU A 422 26.30 -17.09 -0.54
C GLU A 422 26.63 -15.74 -1.17
N ASN A 423 27.07 -15.76 -2.43
CA ASN A 423 27.28 -14.52 -3.18
C ASN A 423 25.93 -13.85 -3.42
N CYS A 424 25.83 -12.57 -3.07
CA CYS A 424 24.62 -11.78 -3.30
C CYS A 424 24.34 -11.69 -4.80
N ILE A 425 23.18 -12.21 -5.23
CA ILE A 425 22.76 -12.21 -6.64
C ILE A 425 22.68 -10.78 -7.23
N TRP A 426 22.39 -9.79 -6.39
CA TRP A 426 22.27 -8.38 -6.77
C TRP A 426 23.60 -7.71 -7.07
N ASN A 427 24.74 -8.32 -6.72
CA ASN A 427 26.07 -7.82 -7.11
C ASN A 427 26.27 -7.79 -8.63
N THR A 428 25.36 -8.40 -9.41
CA THR A 428 25.34 -8.35 -10.87
C THR A 428 24.76 -7.05 -11.44
N LEU A 429 24.09 -6.22 -10.62
CA LEU A 429 23.51 -4.96 -11.06
C LEU A 429 24.58 -3.87 -11.23
N LYS A 430 24.51 -3.14 -12.35
CA LYS A 430 25.51 -2.15 -12.82
C LYS A 430 26.03 -1.15 -11.78
N ALA A 431 25.18 -0.73 -10.83
CA ALA A 431 25.50 0.27 -9.81
C ALA A 431 25.33 -0.25 -8.37
N TYR A 432 25.38 -1.56 -8.16
CA TYR A 432 25.15 -2.17 -6.85
C TYR A 432 26.25 -3.16 -6.47
N HIS A 433 26.72 -3.04 -5.24
CA HIS A 433 27.44 -4.10 -4.56
C HIS A 433 27.08 -4.09 -3.08
N VAL A 434 26.90 -5.27 -2.49
CA VAL A 434 26.42 -5.44 -1.12
C VAL A 434 27.29 -4.75 -0.06
N THR A 435 28.59 -4.60 -0.34
CA THR A 435 29.57 -3.95 0.55
C THR A 435 29.71 -2.44 0.33
N GLU A 436 28.99 -1.86 -0.63
CA GLU A 436 29.08 -0.44 -0.98
C GLU A 436 27.72 0.26 -0.81
N ASN A 437 26.63 -0.44 -1.10
CA ASN A 437 25.26 0.07 -1.06
C ASN A 437 24.59 -0.24 0.28
N PHE A 438 25.05 0.39 1.34
CA PHE A 438 24.46 0.18 2.66
C PHE A 438 23.02 0.67 2.72
N GLY A 439 22.19 -0.10 3.44
CA GLY A 439 20.79 0.19 3.72
C GLY A 439 20.47 -0.22 5.15
N VAL A 440 19.75 0.63 5.88
CA VAL A 440 19.31 0.43 7.26
C VAL A 440 17.86 0.86 7.38
N ASP A 441 17.09 0.18 8.22
CA ASP A 441 15.70 0.51 8.45
C ASP A 441 15.57 1.27 9.77
N LEU A 442 15.43 2.59 9.68
CA LEU A 442 15.32 3.44 10.85
C LEU A 442 14.14 3.05 11.76
N SER A 443 13.04 2.56 11.19
CA SER A 443 11.84 2.15 11.93
C SER A 443 12.14 0.93 12.79
N HIS A 444 12.65 -0.14 12.17
CA HIS A 444 12.96 -1.38 12.86
C HIS A 444 14.20 -1.25 13.78
N ASP A 445 15.26 -0.57 13.32
CA ASP A 445 16.52 -0.48 14.05
C ASP A 445 16.43 0.50 15.24
N ILE A 446 15.85 1.67 15.04
CA ILE A 446 15.78 2.71 16.08
C ILE A 446 14.47 2.64 16.85
N PHE A 447 13.33 2.85 16.20
CA PHE A 447 12.08 3.09 16.93
C PHE A 447 11.48 1.81 17.54
N GLU A 448 11.45 0.71 16.79
CA GLU A 448 10.99 -0.58 17.31
C GLU A 448 12.08 -1.34 18.06
N GLY A 449 13.35 -1.08 17.72
CA GLY A 449 14.53 -1.65 18.34
C GLY A 449 15.03 -0.83 19.53
N ILE A 450 16.12 -0.08 19.31
CA ILE A 450 16.93 0.54 20.37
C ILE A 450 16.10 1.47 21.27
N ALA A 451 15.33 2.37 20.68
CA ALA A 451 14.54 3.35 21.43
C ALA A 451 13.49 2.69 22.33
N ALA A 452 12.87 1.59 21.89
CA ALA A 452 11.91 0.87 22.72
C ALA A 452 12.56 0.31 23.99
N PHE A 453 13.80 -0.19 23.88
CA PHE A 453 14.58 -0.68 25.01
C PHE A 453 15.05 0.47 25.91
N ASP A 454 15.69 1.48 25.33
CA ASP A 454 16.28 2.60 26.07
C ASP A 454 15.20 3.42 26.79
N MET A 455 14.09 3.72 26.12
CA MET A 455 12.98 4.45 26.75
C MET A 455 12.34 3.66 27.89
N ALA A 456 12.26 2.32 27.77
CA ALA A 456 11.79 1.48 28.87
C ALA A 456 12.72 1.56 30.09
N GLU A 457 14.04 1.54 29.87
CA GLU A 457 15.04 1.68 30.92
C GLU A 457 14.99 3.07 31.56
N ILE A 458 14.97 4.13 30.75
CA ILE A 458 14.90 5.52 31.20
C ILE A 458 13.67 5.73 32.10
N LEU A 459 12.50 5.27 31.67
CA LEU A 459 11.28 5.38 32.47
C LEU A 459 11.35 4.59 33.77
N TYR A 460 11.94 3.38 33.75
CA TYR A 460 12.17 2.60 34.96
C TYR A 460 13.08 3.34 35.94
N GLN A 461 14.21 3.88 35.46
CA GLN A 461 15.15 4.63 36.28
C GLN A 461 14.50 5.88 36.87
N TYR A 462 13.81 6.68 36.07
CA TYR A 462 13.24 7.95 36.52
C TYR A 462 12.04 7.78 37.44
N ILE A 463 11.16 6.80 37.18
CA ILE A 463 9.91 6.64 37.96
C ILE A 463 10.10 5.70 39.16
N VAL A 464 10.84 4.60 39.00
CA VAL A 464 10.91 3.53 40.02
C VAL A 464 12.12 3.70 40.92
N VAL A 465 13.29 3.97 40.35
CA VAL A 465 14.57 4.02 41.09
C VAL A 465 14.78 5.39 41.70
N GLN A 466 14.88 6.41 40.85
CA GLN A 466 15.19 7.79 41.24
C GLN A 466 13.96 8.55 41.74
N LYS A 467 12.75 8.11 41.32
CA LYS A 467 11.46 8.71 41.69
C LYS A 467 11.39 10.22 41.38
N LEU A 468 11.98 10.64 40.26
CA LEU A 468 11.99 12.03 39.79
C LEU A 468 10.55 12.53 39.53
N PHE A 469 9.69 11.66 38.99
CA PHE A 469 8.27 11.94 38.80
C PHE A 469 7.47 10.64 38.89
N SER A 470 6.16 10.78 39.15
CA SER A 470 5.25 9.64 39.19
C SER A 470 4.73 9.28 37.80
N ILE A 471 4.22 8.05 37.67
CA ILE A 471 3.54 7.65 36.44
C ILE A 471 2.28 8.49 36.15
N SER A 472 1.60 9.00 37.17
CA SER A 472 0.45 9.89 36.99
C SER A 472 0.87 11.22 36.37
N VAL A 473 2.03 11.76 36.76
CA VAL A 473 2.60 12.96 36.14
C VAL A 473 2.93 12.68 34.67
N LEU A 474 3.66 11.60 34.36
CA LEU A 474 3.98 11.24 32.97
C LEU A 474 2.72 11.12 32.11
N ASN A 475 1.72 10.35 32.58
CA ASN A 475 0.48 10.14 31.85
C ASN A 475 -0.31 11.43 31.66
N SER A 476 -0.31 12.34 32.64
CA SER A 476 -0.91 13.66 32.51
C SER A 476 -0.21 14.45 31.40
N ARG A 477 1.13 14.51 31.42
CA ARG A 477 1.90 15.23 30.41
C ARG A 477 1.72 14.65 29.03
N VAL A 478 1.83 13.33 28.86
CA VAL A 478 1.52 12.64 27.59
C VAL A 478 0.10 12.93 27.12
N LYS A 479 -0.88 12.97 28.04
CA LYS A 479 -2.28 13.22 27.67
C LYS A 479 -2.51 14.63 27.15
N TYR A 480 -1.91 15.63 27.80
CA TYR A 480 -2.20 17.05 27.58
C TYR A 480 -1.12 17.80 26.78
N PHE A 481 -0.03 17.15 26.40
CA PHE A 481 1.00 17.73 25.53
C PHE A 481 0.42 18.11 24.16
N ASN A 482 0.87 19.23 23.61
CA ASN A 482 0.47 19.67 22.28
C ASN A 482 1.37 19.04 21.20
N TYR A 483 0.86 17.99 20.55
CA TYR A 483 1.58 17.26 19.50
C TYR A 483 1.51 17.91 18.11
N GLY A 484 0.76 19.01 17.94
CA GLY A 484 0.52 19.63 16.64
C GLY A 484 0.02 18.63 15.59
N VAL A 485 0.68 18.58 14.44
CA VAL A 485 0.35 17.66 13.32
C VAL A 485 0.55 16.17 13.65
N GLN A 486 1.34 15.84 14.68
CA GLN A 486 1.62 14.46 15.09
C GLN A 486 0.59 13.89 16.07
N ASN A 487 -0.53 14.58 16.32
CA ASN A 487 -1.52 14.17 17.31
C ASN A 487 -2.16 12.79 17.03
N VAL A 488 -2.17 12.34 15.77
CA VAL A 488 -2.64 11.00 15.37
C VAL A 488 -1.71 9.89 15.88
N ASN A 489 -0.42 10.20 16.06
CA ASN A 489 0.63 9.28 16.51
C ASN A 489 1.00 9.50 17.99
N LYS A 490 0.06 10.02 18.78
CA LYS A 490 0.28 10.29 20.20
C LYS A 490 0.56 8.98 20.97
N PRO A 491 1.57 8.95 21.87
CA PRO A 491 1.87 7.79 22.70
C PRO A 491 0.68 7.33 23.57
N PRO A 492 0.50 6.01 23.78
CA PRO A 492 -0.51 5.51 24.69
C PRO A 492 -0.14 5.81 26.15
N LEU A 493 -1.12 5.72 27.04
CA LEU A 493 -0.87 5.88 28.47
C LEU A 493 -0.11 4.68 29.03
N PHE A 494 0.80 4.95 29.95
CA PHE A 494 1.67 3.97 30.59
C PHE A 494 1.02 3.38 31.84
N THR A 495 1.27 2.10 32.10
CA THR A 495 0.90 1.45 33.36
C THR A 495 2.14 1.21 34.21
N LEU A 496 1.98 1.23 35.53
CA LEU A 496 3.12 1.05 36.43
C LEU A 496 3.72 -0.35 36.29
N ALA A 497 2.89 -1.35 35.98
CA ALA A 497 3.33 -2.70 35.66
C ALA A 497 4.22 -2.74 34.41
N ASN A 498 3.85 -2.03 33.34
CA ASN A 498 4.65 -1.96 32.12
C ASN A 498 6.02 -1.31 32.37
N VAL A 499 6.05 -0.19 33.10
CA VAL A 499 7.30 0.51 33.46
C VAL A 499 8.18 -0.38 34.35
N LYS A 500 7.63 -1.00 35.40
CA LYS A 500 8.38 -1.90 36.28
C LYS A 500 8.96 -3.11 35.55
N ASN A 501 8.22 -3.64 34.59
CA ASN A 501 8.65 -4.77 33.77
C ASN A 501 9.50 -4.36 32.56
N LYS A 502 9.80 -3.07 32.38
CA LYS A 502 10.54 -2.52 31.23
C LYS A 502 9.93 -2.96 29.89
N LYS A 503 8.59 -2.95 29.81
CA LYS A 503 7.83 -3.32 28.60
C LYS A 503 7.11 -2.12 28.03
N MET A 504 7.53 -1.70 26.84
CA MET A 504 6.87 -0.66 26.05
C MET A 504 6.09 -1.31 24.91
N LYS A 505 4.79 -1.00 24.81
CA LYS A 505 3.94 -1.48 23.70
C LYS A 505 3.41 -0.26 22.96
N MET A 506 4.07 0.06 21.86
CA MET A 506 3.78 1.21 21.02
C MET A 506 4.09 0.83 19.58
N SER A 507 3.37 1.39 18.62
CA SER A 507 3.76 1.37 17.21
C SER A 507 5.05 2.18 16.99
N CYS A 508 5.75 1.93 15.88
CA CYS A 508 6.91 2.72 15.48
C CYS A 508 6.63 4.24 15.48
N ALA A 509 5.49 4.67 14.91
CA ALA A 509 5.11 6.08 14.84
C ALA A 509 4.88 6.71 16.22
N GLU A 510 4.22 5.98 17.13
CA GLU A 510 4.03 6.40 18.52
C GLU A 510 5.37 6.50 19.26
N MET A 511 6.29 5.54 19.07
CA MET A 511 7.61 5.57 19.71
C MET A 511 8.45 6.72 19.20
N LYS A 512 8.49 6.95 17.89
CA LYS A 512 9.14 8.12 17.29
C LYS A 512 8.60 9.42 17.87
N CYS A 513 7.29 9.55 17.96
CA CYS A 513 6.63 10.71 18.57
C CYS A 513 7.07 10.89 20.02
N PHE A 514 7.07 9.81 20.81
CA PHE A 514 7.50 9.85 22.20
C PHE A 514 8.95 10.28 22.36
N VAL A 515 9.89 9.66 21.64
CA VAL A 515 11.32 9.99 21.71
C VAL A 515 11.57 11.46 21.38
N LEU A 516 10.94 11.98 20.32
CA LEU A 516 11.11 13.38 19.90
C LEU A 516 10.64 14.39 20.95
N TYR A 517 9.52 14.10 21.62
CA TYR A 517 8.91 15.04 22.56
C TYR A 517 9.24 14.74 24.04
N PHE A 518 9.84 13.60 24.36
CA PHE A 518 10.06 13.17 25.74
C PHE A 518 10.84 14.20 26.55
N GLY A 519 11.93 14.73 26.00
CA GLY A 519 12.72 15.77 26.67
C GLY A 519 11.90 17.02 27.00
N LEU A 520 10.98 17.43 26.11
CA LEU A 520 10.08 18.57 26.35
C LEU A 520 8.97 18.25 27.36
N MET A 521 8.57 16.98 27.45
CA MET A 521 7.57 16.54 28.42
C MET A 521 8.13 16.48 29.84
N ILE A 522 9.41 16.15 30.03
CA ILE A 522 9.97 15.85 31.37
C ILE A 522 11.11 16.76 31.82
N GLY A 523 11.52 17.74 31.01
CA GLY A 523 12.66 18.61 31.27
C GLY A 523 12.33 19.94 31.95
N ASP A 524 11.29 19.98 32.79
CA ASP A 524 10.95 21.17 33.62
C ASP A 524 11.90 21.39 34.80
#